data_AF-A0A4R5MF68-F1
#
_entry.id   AF-A0A4R5MF68-F1
#
_cell.length_a   1.000
_cell.length_b   1.000
_cell.length_c   1.000
_cell.angle_alpha   90.00
_cell.angle_beta   90.00
_cell.angle_gamma   90.00
#
_symmetry.space_group_name_H-M   'P 1'
#
loop_
_entity.id
_entity.type
_entity.pdbx_description
1 polymer ?
#
loop_
_entity_poly.entity_id
_entity_poly.type
_entity_poly.pdbx_seq_one_letter_code
_entity_poly.pdbx_strand_id
1 'polypeptide(L)' 'MTVQQDLWQILRRLEHADIPAEDRESLRPAFAALHGCEAVPLDEAKIARIRALDAYLGE' A
#
# COMPACT_ATOMS: atom_id res chain seq x y z
N MET A 1 -19.33 -3.92 -2.39
CA MET A 1 -18.23 -2.93 -2.40
C MET A 1 -17.06 -3.55 -1.66
N THR A 2 -16.07 -4.03 -2.41
CA THR A 2 -15.12 -5.06 -1.98
C THR A 2 -13.84 -4.44 -1.43
N VAL A 3 -13.30 -5.04 -0.37
CA VAL A 3 -12.08 -4.67 0.38
C VAL A 3 -10.86 -4.34 -0.51
N GLN A 4 -10.81 -4.86 -1.73
CA GLN A 4 -9.74 -4.58 -2.70
C GLN A 4 -9.75 -3.15 -3.25
N GLN A 5 -10.92 -2.53 -3.40
CA GLN A 5 -11.03 -1.14 -3.89
C GLN A 5 -10.46 -0.15 -2.86
N ASP A 6 -10.66 -0.46 -1.58
CA ASP A 6 -10.17 0.32 -0.44
C ASP A 6 -8.64 0.26 -0.36
N LEU A 7 -8.07 -0.95 -0.49
CA LEU A 7 -6.62 -1.15 -0.45
C LEU A 7 -5.88 -0.37 -1.54
N TRP A 8 -6.46 -0.31 -2.75
CA TRP A 8 -5.89 0.42 -3.87
C TRP A 8 -5.85 1.93 -3.65
N GLN A 9 -6.89 2.50 -3.04
CA GLN A 9 -6.92 3.92 -2.69
C GLN A 9 -5.90 4.25 -1.61
N ILE A 10 -5.78 3.41 -0.58
CA ILE A 10 -4.78 3.54 0.47
C ILE A 10 -3.38 3.50 -0.13
N LEU A 11 -3.08 2.51 -0.97
CA LEU A 11 -1.80 2.39 -1.65
C LEU A 11 -1.47 3.63 -2.49
N ARG A 12 -2.43 4.17 -3.25
CA ARG A 12 -2.23 5.46 -3.96
C ARG A 12 -1.93 6.61 -3.00
N ARG A 13 -2.59 6.65 -1.85
CA ARG A 13 -2.34 7.69 -0.84
C ARG A 13 -0.94 7.57 -0.25
N LEU A 14 -0.52 6.35 0.08
CA LEU A 14 0.81 6.03 0.60
C LEU A 14 1.94 6.32 -0.40
N GLU A 15 1.69 6.19 -1.70
CA GLU A 15 2.68 6.51 -2.75
C GLU A 15 3.11 7.99 -2.70
N HIS A 16 2.14 8.87 -2.44
CA HIS A 16 2.31 10.33 -2.32
C HIS A 16 2.58 10.80 -0.89
N ALA A 17 2.44 9.91 0.10
CA ALA A 17 2.68 10.22 1.51
C ALA A 17 4.17 10.17 1.85
N ASP A 18 4.54 10.92 2.88
CA ASP A 18 5.87 10.84 3.49
C ASP A 18 5.91 9.64 4.45
N ILE A 19 6.16 8.45 3.88
CA ILE A 19 6.35 7.21 4.63
C ILE A 19 7.83 6.90 4.77
N PRO A 20 8.24 6.21 5.86
CA PRO A 20 9.63 5.84 6.07
C PRO A 20 10.17 4.98 4.92
N ALA A 21 11.45 5.19 4.58
CA ALA A 21 12.08 4.58 3.41
C ALA A 21 12.05 3.05 3.44
N GLU A 22 12.13 2.44 4.63
CA GLU A 22 12.03 0.99 4.83
C GLU A 22 10.68 0.42 4.36
N ASP A 23 9.59 1.11 4.71
CA ASP A 23 8.23 0.72 4.32
C ASP A 23 8.02 0.99 2.82
N ARG A 24 8.58 2.09 2.30
CA ARG A 24 8.53 2.41 0.87
C ARG A 24 9.23 1.35 0.02
N GLU A 25 10.40 0.86 0.44
CA GLU A 25 11.10 -0.24 -0.25
C GLU A 25 10.33 -1.56 -0.16
N SER A 26 9.74 -1.87 0.98
CA SER A 26 8.92 -3.08 1.17
C SER A 26 7.65 -3.08 0.31
N LEU A 27 7.04 -1.90 0.14
CA LEU A 27 5.83 -1.67 -0.65
C LEU A 27 6.11 -1.38 -2.13
N ARG A 28 7.37 -1.24 -2.54
CA ARG A 28 7.78 -0.99 -3.94
C ARG A 28 7.14 -1.93 -4.97
N PRO A 29 7.07 -3.27 -4.77
CA PRO A 29 6.33 -4.15 -5.69
C PRO A 29 4.81 -3.92 -5.67
N ALA A 30 4.24 -3.50 -4.54
CA ALA A 30 2.82 -3.18 -4.44
C ALA A 30 2.49 -1.86 -5.17
N PHE A 31 3.36 -0.87 -5.10
CA PHE A 31 3.27 0.34 -5.91
C PHE A 31 3.44 0.02 -7.40
N ALA A 32 4.39 -0.85 -7.77
CA ALA A 32 4.54 -1.28 -9.16
C ALA A 32 3.24 -1.93 -9.70
N ALA A 33 2.57 -2.73 -8.87
CA ALA A 33 1.26 -3.29 -9.21
C ALA A 33 0.17 -2.22 -9.45
N LEU A 34 0.25 -1.05 -8.80
CA LEU A 34 -0.64 0.08 -9.08
C LEU A 34 -0.51 0.62 -10.51
N HIS A 35 0.72 0.64 -11.03
CA HIS A 35 1.03 1.16 -12.37
C HIS A 35 0.79 0.14 -13.49
N GLY A 36 0.19 -1.02 -13.17
CA GLY A 36 -0.07 -2.09 -14.12
C GLY A 36 1.12 -3.01 -14.37
N CYS A 37 2.17 -2.93 -13.54
CA CYS A 37 3.20 -3.96 -13.49
C CYS A 37 2.65 -5.22 -12.80
N GLU A 38 3.26 -6.38 -13.06
CA GLU A 38 2.83 -7.69 -12.55
C GLU A 38 2.25 -7.63 -11.12
N ALA A 39 0.98 -8.04 -10.97
CA ALA A 39 0.29 -8.04 -9.69
C ALA A 39 0.92 -9.09 -8.77
N VAL A 40 1.86 -8.65 -7.95
CA VAL A 40 2.51 -9.51 -6.96
C VAL A 40 1.49 -9.82 -5.85
N PRO A 41 1.33 -11.08 -5.43
CA PRO A 41 0.45 -11.41 -4.32
C PRO A 41 0.88 -10.63 -3.07
N LEU A 42 -0.04 -9.80 -2.58
CA LEU A 42 0.11 -9.10 -1.31
C LEU A 42 -0.21 -10.07 -0.19
N ASP A 43 0.82 -10.42 0.57
CA ASP A 43 0.67 -11.21 1.79
C ASP A 43 -0.15 -10.45 2.84
N GLU A 44 -0.86 -11.16 3.73
CA GLU A 44 -1.72 -10.54 4.76
C GLU A 44 -0.92 -9.60 5.67
N ALA A 45 0.35 -9.92 5.93
CA ALA A 45 1.26 -9.05 6.68
C ALA A 45 1.48 -7.69 6.00
N LYS A 46 1.60 -7.66 4.66
CA LYS A 46 1.73 -6.41 3.90
C LYS A 46 0.42 -5.63 3.88
N ILE A 47 -0.71 -6.33 3.75
CA ILE A 47 -2.04 -5.71 3.84
C ILE A 47 -2.25 -5.03 5.19
N ALA A 48 -1.89 -5.71 6.29
CA ALA A 48 -1.96 -5.15 7.64
C ALA A 48 -1.05 -3.92 7.80
N ARG A 49 0.17 -3.97 7.24
CA ARG A 49 1.12 -2.86 7.25
C ARG A 49 0.59 -1.64 6.49
N ILE A 50 0.04 -1.83 5.29
CA ILE A 50 -0.58 -0.78 4.46
C ILE A 50 -1.71 -0.09 5.24
N ARG A 51 -2.58 -0.87 5.90
CA ARG A 51 -3.66 -0.32 6.73
C ARG A 51 -3.16 0.43 7.96
N ALA A 52 -2.11 -0.07 8.62
CA ALA A 52 -1.50 0.60 9.76
C ALA A 52 -0.88 1.95 9.35
N LEU A 53 -0.22 2.01 8.20
CA LEU A 53 0.33 3.25 7.65
C LEU A 53 -0.76 4.26 7.28
N ASP A 54 -1.87 3.80 6.70
CA ASP A 54 -3.02 4.68 6.41
C ASP A 54 -3.63 5.27 7.68
N ALA A 55 -3.83 4.44 8.70
CA ALA A 55 -4.31 4.88 10.01
C ALA A 55 -3.35 5.91 10.63
N TYR A 56 -2.04 5.69 10.51
CA TYR A 56 -1.02 6.63 10.98
C TYR A 56 -1.02 7.96 10.21
N LEU A 57 -1.38 7.95 8.92
CA LEU A 57 -1.44 9.17 8.09
C LEU A 57 -2.77 9.94 8.21
N GLY A 58 -3.81 9.30 8.74
CA GLY A 58 -5.15 9.86 8.90
C GLY A 58 -5.39 10.57 10.24
N GLU A 59 -4.49 10.41 11.22
CA GLU A 59 -4.46 11.17 12.48
C GLU A 59 -3.57 12.42 12.36
#